data_AF-A0A7J7Z7F5-F1
#
_entry.id   AF-A0A7J7Z7F5-F1
#
_cell.length_a   1.000
_cell.length_b   1.000
_cell.length_c   1.000
_cell.angle_alpha   90.00
_cell.angle_beta   90.00
_cell.angle_gamma   90.00
#
_symmetry.space_group_name_H-M   'P 1'
#
loop_
_entity.id
_entity.type
_entity.pdbx_description
1 polymer ?
#
loop_
_entity_poly.entity_id
_entity_poly.type
_entity_poly.pdbx_seq_one_letter_code
_entity_poly.pdbx_strand_id
1 'polypeptide(L)'
;MLQDTGYELDICFTSVQKRAIWTLWMVLDTIDQMCLPVVRTWRLNEWHCGGLTGLNKAETAAKHGEAQVKIWRHFDDIPPPPMELDHPFYSNIRKDRRYADLTEDQLPSCESLKDAIARALPFGNEEIVPQIKERNGY
;
A
#
# COMPACT_ATOMS: atom_id res chain seq x y z
N MET A 1 4.36 17.62 18.52
CA MET A 1 4.19 16.21 18.12
C MET A 1 2.71 15.84 18.21
N LEU A 2 2.27 14.69 17.66
CA LEU A 2 0.85 14.25 17.72
C LEU A 2 0.30 14.11 19.14
N GLN A 3 1.16 13.81 20.12
CA GLN A 3 0.74 13.78 21.53
C GLN A 3 0.34 15.19 22.05
N ASP A 4 0.96 16.25 21.51
CA ASP A 4 0.83 17.61 22.04
C ASP A 4 -0.40 18.33 21.47
N THR A 5 -1.06 17.71 20.49
CA THR A 5 -2.21 18.29 19.78
C THR A 5 -3.56 17.92 20.41
N GLY A 6 -3.60 16.94 21.31
CA GLY A 6 -4.86 16.46 21.91
C GLY A 6 -5.83 15.85 20.88
N TYR A 7 -5.32 15.25 19.80
CA TYR A 7 -6.17 14.62 18.80
C TYR A 7 -6.78 13.33 19.35
N GLU A 8 -8.11 13.27 19.33
CA GLU A 8 -8.87 12.05 19.57
C GLU A 8 -9.30 11.44 18.22
N LEU A 9 -8.97 10.16 18.04
CA LEU A 9 -9.33 9.38 16.87
C LEU A 9 -10.44 8.39 17.25
N ASP A 10 -11.34 8.11 16.31
CA ASP A 10 -12.45 7.17 16.54
C ASP A 10 -12.19 5.80 15.88
N ILE A 11 -11.43 5.80 14.77
CA ILE A 11 -11.11 4.61 13.97
C ILE A 11 -9.81 4.83 13.21
N CYS A 12 -9.05 3.75 13.01
CA CYS A 12 -7.80 3.77 12.27
C CYS A 12 -7.82 2.83 11.07
N PHE A 13 -7.20 3.27 9.98
CA PHE A 13 -7.03 2.49 8.76
C PHE A 13 -5.55 2.31 8.45
N THR A 14 -5.14 1.11 8.04
CA THR A 14 -3.76 0.86 7.60
C THR A 14 -3.71 -0.25 6.55
N SER A 15 -2.54 -0.45 5.97
CA SER A 15 -2.31 -1.53 5.00
C SER A 15 -2.14 -2.89 5.69
N VAL A 16 -2.03 -3.97 4.91
CA VAL A 16 -1.68 -5.30 5.45
C VAL A 16 -0.16 -5.51 5.56
N GLN A 17 0.64 -4.46 5.37
CA GLN A 17 2.10 -4.51 5.41
C GLN A 17 2.61 -4.14 6.80
N LYS A 18 3.47 -4.99 7.36
CA LYS A 18 3.98 -4.85 8.74
C LYS A 18 4.57 -3.47 9.06
N ARG A 19 5.21 -2.81 8.09
CA ARG A 19 5.80 -1.47 8.28
C ARG A 19 4.74 -0.42 8.63
N ALA A 20 3.62 -0.41 7.91
CA ALA A 20 2.54 0.53 8.15
C ALA A 20 1.77 0.19 9.44
N ILE A 21 1.60 -1.11 9.72
CA ILE A 21 0.96 -1.58 10.95
C ILE A 21 1.78 -1.18 12.18
N TRP A 22 3.10 -1.38 12.16
CA TRP A 22 3.98 -0.98 13.25
C TRP A 22 4.01 0.52 13.44
N THR A 23 4.05 1.31 12.36
CA THR A 23 3.93 2.77 12.46
C THR A 23 2.63 3.18 13.15
N LEU A 24 1.49 2.59 12.76
CA LEU A 24 0.21 2.87 13.41
C LEU A 24 0.25 2.50 14.90
N TRP A 25 0.78 1.33 15.25
CA TRP A 25 0.88 0.91 16.65
C TRP A 25 1.72 1.86 17.50
N MET A 26 2.87 2.30 17.00
CA MET A 26 3.70 3.28 17.70
C MET A 26 2.97 4.62 17.89
N VAL A 27 2.21 5.07 16.89
CA VAL A 27 1.40 6.29 17.00
C VAL A 27 0.32 6.13 18.06
N LEU A 28 -0.44 5.04 18.04
CA LEU A 28 -1.53 4.77 18.99
C LEU A 28 -1.03 4.63 20.43
N ASP A 29 0.11 3.98 20.63
CA ASP A 29 0.77 3.88 21.93
C ASP A 29 1.23 5.26 22.43
N THR A 30 1.79 6.09 21.54
CA THR A 30 2.25 7.45 21.88
C THR A 30 1.11 8.39 22.30
N ILE A 31 -0.10 8.21 21.76
CA ILE A 31 -1.27 9.07 22.04
C ILE A 31 -2.28 8.43 23.00
N ASP A 32 -1.92 7.31 23.64
CA ASP A 32 -2.75 6.53 24.58
C ASP A 32 -4.12 6.10 24.03
N GLN A 33 -4.15 5.67 22.76
CA GLN A 33 -5.38 5.27 22.04
C GLN A 33 -5.28 3.86 21.45
N MET A 34 -4.57 2.94 22.12
CA MET A 34 -4.42 1.56 21.67
C MET A 34 -5.74 0.76 21.61
N CYS A 35 -6.78 1.22 22.32
CA CYS A 35 -8.10 0.59 22.36
C CYS A 35 -8.92 0.80 21.08
N LEU A 36 -8.47 1.67 20.15
CA LEU A 36 -9.24 2.03 18.96
C LEU A 36 -9.41 0.86 17.98
N PRO A 37 -10.56 0.83 17.26
CA PRO A 37 -10.74 -0.11 16.16
C PRO A 37 -9.74 0.18 15.04
N VAL A 38 -9.13 -0.89 14.51
CA VAL A 38 -8.16 -0.82 13.41
C VAL A 38 -8.59 -1.72 12.25
N VAL A 39 -8.90 -1.11 11.11
CA VAL A 39 -9.20 -1.80 9.85
C VAL A 39 -7.93 -1.90 9.00
N ARG A 40 -7.65 -3.10 8.48
CA ARG A 40 -6.50 -3.39 7.63
C ARG A 40 -6.98 -3.79 6.25
N THR A 41 -6.40 -3.23 5.20
CA THR A 41 -6.78 -3.59 3.83
C THR A 41 -5.58 -3.62 2.89
N TRP A 42 -5.60 -4.55 1.94
CA TRP A 42 -4.61 -4.60 0.87
C TRP A 42 -4.73 -3.39 -0.07
N ARG A 43 -5.90 -2.74 -0.13
CA ARG A 43 -6.12 -1.55 -0.96
C ARG A 43 -5.30 -0.34 -0.53
N LEU A 44 -4.79 -0.33 0.71
CA LEU A 44 -3.86 0.68 1.23
C LEU A 44 -2.38 0.24 1.16
N ASN A 45 -2.08 -0.88 0.51
CA ASN A 45 -0.70 -1.28 0.26
C ASN A 45 -0.01 -0.29 -0.68
N GLU A 46 1.31 -0.18 -0.51
CA GLU A 46 2.24 0.37 -1.50
C GLU A 46 1.96 -0.18 -2.90
N TRP A 47 2.30 0.60 -3.93
CA TRP A 47 2.23 0.10 -5.31
C TRP A 47 3.12 -1.15 -5.48
N HIS A 48 2.65 -2.10 -6.29
CA HIS A 48 3.40 -3.32 -6.59
C HIS A 48 4.49 -3.05 -7.64
N CYS A 49 5.76 -2.95 -7.22
CA CYS A 49 6.92 -2.72 -8.11
C CYS A 49 7.21 -3.84 -9.13
N GLY A 50 6.43 -4.92 -9.13
CA GLY A 50 6.57 -6.03 -10.07
C GLY A 50 7.96 -6.63 -10.04
N GLY A 51 8.55 -6.84 -11.21
CA GLY A 51 9.89 -7.40 -11.38
C GLY A 51 11.03 -6.52 -10.84
N LEU A 52 10.75 -5.30 -10.39
CA LEU A 52 11.73 -4.42 -9.75
C LEU A 52 11.82 -4.65 -8.23
N THR A 53 10.93 -5.47 -7.67
CA THR A 53 10.88 -5.76 -6.24
C THR A 53 12.19 -6.37 -5.77
N GLY A 54 12.87 -5.70 -4.83
CA GLY A 54 14.13 -6.16 -4.25
C GLY A 54 15.39 -5.66 -4.96
N LEU A 55 15.26 -4.99 -6.11
CA LEU A 55 16.39 -4.38 -6.80
C LEU A 55 16.71 -2.99 -6.23
N ASN A 56 18.00 -2.70 -6.06
CA ASN A 56 18.46 -1.36 -5.77
C ASN A 56 18.51 -0.50 -7.05
N LYS A 57 18.73 0.82 -6.90
CA LYS A 57 18.74 1.76 -8.04
C LYS A 57 19.76 1.38 -9.12
N ALA A 58 20.95 0.92 -8.75
CA ALA A 58 22.02 0.58 -9.68
C ALA A 58 21.70 -0.73 -10.41
N GLU A 59 21.20 -1.74 -9.71
CA GLU A 59 20.76 -3.02 -10.30
C GLU A 59 19.62 -2.81 -11.28
N THR A 60 18.61 -2.01 -10.91
CA THR A 60 17.49 -1.68 -11.80
C THR A 60 17.98 -0.98 -13.07
N ALA A 61 18.89 -0.02 -12.95
CA ALA A 61 19.46 0.69 -14.10
C ALA A 61 20.31 -0.23 -14.98
N ALA A 62 21.11 -1.12 -14.38
CA ALA A 62 21.93 -2.09 -15.11
C ALA A 62 21.06 -3.12 -15.87
N LYS A 63 19.95 -3.57 -15.27
CA LYS A 63 19.07 -4.60 -15.84
C LYS A 63 18.11 -4.05 -16.90
N HIS A 64 17.58 -2.84 -16.70
CA HIS A 64 16.50 -2.29 -17.53
C HIS A 64 16.91 -1.04 -18.33
N GLY A 65 18.11 -0.51 -18.10
CA GLY A 65 18.61 0.71 -18.74
C GLY A 65 18.12 1.99 -18.05
N GLU A 66 18.98 3.01 -18.00
CA GLU A 66 18.65 4.28 -17.34
C GLU A 66 17.47 5.02 -17.98
N ALA A 67 17.32 4.94 -19.30
CA ALA A 67 16.22 5.58 -20.02
C ALA A 67 14.86 5.04 -19.54
N GLN A 68 14.75 3.72 -19.39
CA GLN A 68 13.53 3.08 -18.91
C GLN A 68 13.26 3.41 -17.43
N VAL A 69 14.29 3.41 -16.59
CA VAL A 69 14.15 3.79 -15.18
C VAL A 69 13.69 5.24 -15.02
N LYS A 70 14.12 6.14 -15.90
CA LYS A 70 13.64 7.53 -15.92
C LYS A 70 12.16 7.60 -16.29
N ILE A 71 11.70 6.80 -17.26
CA ILE A 71 10.29 6.73 -17.65
C ILE A 71 9.42 6.32 -16.45
N TRP A 72 9.74 5.21 -15.78
CA TRP A 72 8.96 4.74 -14.61
C TRP A 72 8.98 5.70 -13.41
N ARG A 73 9.98 6.58 -13.32
CA ARG A 73 10.06 7.60 -12.26
C ARG A 73 9.34 8.89 -12.61
N HIS A 74 9.06 9.11 -13.89
CA HIS A 74 8.50 10.36 -14.38
C HIS A 74 7.01 10.25 -14.69
N PHE A 75 6.59 9.13 -15.27
CA PHE A 75 5.20 8.89 -15.63
C PHE A 75 4.50 8.07 -14.56
N ASP A 76 3.26 8.45 -14.25
CA ASP A 76 2.43 7.83 -13.23
C ASP A 76 1.57 6.67 -13.76
N ASP A 77 1.40 6.57 -15.08
CA ASP A 77 0.54 5.60 -15.76
C ASP A 77 1.31 4.48 -16.50
N ILE A 78 2.63 4.48 -16.45
CA ILE A 78 3.48 3.45 -17.06
C ILE A 78 3.94 2.45 -15.98
N PRO A 79 3.39 1.23 -15.94
CA PRO A 79 3.80 0.24 -14.94
C PRO A 79 5.22 -0.30 -15.19
N PRO A 80 5.91 -0.75 -14.13
CA PRO A 80 7.12 -1.55 -14.26
C PRO A 80 6.81 -2.93 -14.88
N PRO A 81 7.83 -3.72 -15.29
CA PRO A 81 7.61 -5.08 -15.77
C PRO A 81 6.88 -5.92 -14.71
N PRO A 82 5.98 -6.82 -15.12
CA PRO A 82 5.34 -7.75 -14.20
C PRO A 82 6.38 -8.62 -13.50
N MET A 83 6.02 -9.14 -12.32
CA MET A 83 6.85 -10.12 -11.64
C MET A 83 6.76 -11.47 -12.35
N GLU A 84 7.89 -11.94 -12.88
CA GLU A 84 8.03 -13.24 -13.54
C GLU A 84 7.90 -14.42 -12.55
N LEU A 85 7.52 -15.60 -13.05
CA LEU A 85 7.30 -16.82 -12.24
C LEU A 85 8.54 -17.28 -11.47
N ASP A 86 9.73 -17.03 -12.03
CA ASP A 86 11.03 -17.40 -11.46
C ASP A 86 11.60 -16.33 -10.52
N HIS A 87 10.91 -15.21 -10.34
CA HIS A 87 11.37 -14.13 -9.50
C HIS A 87 11.48 -14.58 -8.02
N PRO A 88 12.54 -14.21 -7.28
CA PRO A 88 12.78 -14.70 -5.91
C PRO A 88 11.63 -14.41 -4.93
N PHE A 89 10.84 -13.37 -5.20
CA PHE A 89 9.70 -12.97 -4.39
C PHE A 89 8.34 -13.45 -4.93
N TYR A 90 8.29 -14.12 -6.09
CA TYR A 90 7.04 -14.50 -6.75
C TYR A 90 6.14 -15.33 -5.84
N SER A 91 6.64 -16.47 -5.35
CA SER A 91 5.87 -17.34 -4.45
C SER A 91 5.52 -16.65 -3.14
N ASN A 92 6.42 -15.82 -2.61
CA ASN A 92 6.26 -15.17 -1.32
C ASN A 92 5.14 -14.13 -1.33
N ILE A 93 4.93 -13.44 -2.46
CA ILE A 93 3.86 -12.44 -2.60
C ILE A 93 2.58 -13.11 -3.10
N ARG A 94 2.67 -13.90 -4.18
CA ARG A 94 1.48 -14.48 -4.84
C ARG A 94 0.76 -15.51 -3.97
N LYS A 95 1.48 -16.26 -3.15
CA LYS A 95 0.92 -17.30 -2.26
C LYS A 95 0.79 -16.84 -0.81
N ASP A 96 0.98 -15.55 -0.52
CA ASP A 96 0.82 -15.06 0.84
C ASP A 96 -0.65 -15.16 1.26
N ARG A 97 -0.89 -15.83 2.41
CA ARG A 97 -2.23 -16.02 2.97
C ARG A 97 -2.99 -14.71 3.21
N ARG A 98 -2.29 -13.57 3.35
CA ARG A 98 -2.90 -12.23 3.50
C ARG A 98 -3.71 -11.81 2.27
N TYR A 99 -3.47 -12.43 1.13
CA TYR A 99 -4.12 -12.14 -0.14
C TYR A 99 -4.99 -13.31 -0.64
N ALA A 100 -5.25 -14.32 0.19
CA ALA A 100 -5.94 -15.55 -0.22
C ALA A 100 -7.38 -15.32 -0.70
N ASP A 101 -8.03 -14.26 -0.24
CA ASP A 101 -9.41 -13.91 -0.62
C ASP A 101 -9.48 -13.06 -1.89
N LEU A 102 -8.34 -12.69 -2.50
CA LEU A 102 -8.31 -11.89 -3.72
C LEU A 102 -8.40 -12.77 -4.96
N THR A 103 -9.16 -12.30 -5.95
CA THR A 103 -9.17 -12.93 -7.28
C THR A 103 -7.85 -12.70 -8.01
N GLU A 104 -7.61 -13.45 -9.08
CA GLU A 104 -6.39 -13.29 -9.88
C GLU A 104 -6.24 -11.87 -10.45
N ASP A 105 -7.37 -11.25 -10.84
CA ASP A 105 -7.45 -9.88 -11.37
C ASP A 105 -7.26 -8.82 -10.28
N GLN A 106 -7.62 -9.13 -9.03
CA GLN A 106 -7.45 -8.21 -7.90
C GLN A 106 -6.04 -8.18 -7.37
N LEU A 107 -5.27 -9.26 -7.51
CA LEU A 107 -3.89 -9.33 -7.03
C LEU A 107 -2.93 -8.93 -8.19
N PRO A 108 -2.43 -7.70 -8.25
CA PRO A 108 -1.61 -7.25 -9.36
C PRO A 108 -0.22 -7.90 -9.35
N SER A 109 0.32 -8.20 -10.54
CA SER A 109 1.72 -8.61 -10.73
C SER A 109 2.67 -7.41 -10.86
N CYS A 110 2.14 -6.23 -11.17
CA CYS A 110 2.80 -4.92 -11.21
C CYS A 110 1.73 -3.84 -11.20
N GLU A 111 2.06 -2.65 -10.71
CA GLU A 111 1.18 -1.49 -10.73
C GLU A 111 1.96 -0.24 -11.15
N SER A 112 1.33 0.61 -11.95
CA SER A 112 1.68 2.02 -12.04
C SER A 112 1.15 2.77 -10.81
N LEU A 113 1.53 4.05 -10.64
CA LEU A 113 0.96 4.88 -9.58
C LEU A 113 -0.56 5.06 -9.78
N LYS A 114 -0.99 5.21 -11.04
CA LYS A 114 -2.40 5.30 -11.42
C LYS A 114 -3.20 4.06 -11.03
N ASP A 115 -2.64 2.87 -11.20
CA ASP A 115 -3.32 1.61 -10.82
C ASP A 115 -3.47 1.51 -9.30
N ALA A 116 -2.40 1.84 -8.56
CA ALA A 116 -2.44 1.84 -7.10
C ALA A 116 -3.48 2.82 -6.55
N ILE A 117 -3.60 4.02 -7.16
CA ILE A 117 -4.64 5.00 -6.84
C ILE A 117 -6.03 4.44 -7.17
N ALA A 118 -6.22 3.88 -8.36
CA ALA A 118 -7.50 3.32 -8.80
C ALA A 118 -7.99 2.18 -7.88
N ARG A 119 -7.07 1.41 -7.31
CA ARG A 119 -7.36 0.40 -6.29
C ARG A 119 -7.71 0.98 -4.93
N ALA A 120 -7.03 2.05 -4.52
CA ALA A 120 -7.20 2.68 -3.20
C ALA A 120 -8.49 3.52 -3.11
N LEU A 121 -8.87 4.20 -4.20
CA LEU A 121 -10.02 5.11 -4.24
C LEU A 121 -11.35 4.46 -3.81
N PRO A 122 -11.72 3.25 -4.30
CA PRO A 122 -12.94 2.57 -3.84
C PRO A 122 -12.99 2.41 -2.32
N PHE A 123 -11.89 1.97 -1.70
CA PHE A 123 -11.83 1.85 -0.23
C PHE A 123 -11.98 3.21 0.47
N GLY A 124 -11.33 4.25 -0.06
CA GLY A 124 -11.49 5.60 0.46
C GLY A 124 -12.95 6.05 0.44
N ASN A 125 -13.63 5.85 -0.69
CA ASN A 125 -15.02 6.30 -0.88
C ASN A 125 -16.04 5.47 -0.11
N GLU A 126 -15.84 4.15 -0.02
CA GLU A 126 -16.81 3.20 0.54
C GLU A 126 -16.63 3.01 2.06
N GLU A 127 -15.40 3.10 2.58
CA GLU A 127 -15.10 2.75 3.98
C GLU A 127 -14.62 3.95 4.79
N ILE A 128 -13.80 4.85 4.23
CA ILE A 128 -13.21 5.97 4.98
C ILE A 128 -14.13 7.20 4.97
N VAL A 129 -14.64 7.59 3.81
CA VAL A 129 -15.49 8.79 3.67
C VAL A 129 -16.75 8.73 4.54
N PRO A 130 -17.48 7.60 4.66
CA PRO A 130 -18.63 7.53 5.56
C PRO A 130 -18.28 7.79 7.02
N GLN A 131 -17.15 7.26 7.51
CA GLN A 131 -16.69 7.47 8.89
C GLN A 131 -16.38 8.95 9.18
N ILE A 132 -15.85 9.67 8.18
CA ILE A 132 -15.60 11.12 8.28
C ILE A 132 -16.93 11.90 8.35
N LYS A 133 -17.94 11.50 7.56
CA LYS A 133 -19.24 12.18 7.52
C LYS A 133 -20.03 11.98 8.81
N GLU A 134 -20.08 10.74 9.31
CA GLU A 134 -20.76 10.39 10.56
C GLU A 134 -20.24 11.22 11.75
N ARG A 135 -18.92 11.37 11.85
CA ARG A 135 -18.28 12.19 12.87
C ARG A 135 -18.64 13.68 12.79
N ASN A 136 -18.85 14.20 11.58
CA ASN A 136 -19.15 15.62 11.36
C ASN A 136 -20.66 15.94 11.39
N GLY A 137 -21.53 14.94 11.63
CA GLY A 137 -22.97 15.15 11.76
C GLY A 137 -23.69 15.60 10.49
N TYR A 138 -23.18 15.26 9.31
CA TYR A 138 -23.81 15.53 8.00
C TYR A 138 -24.58 14.34 7.46
#